data_AF-A0A6P3IGI3-F1
#
_entry.id   AF-A0A6P3IGI3-F1
#
_cell.length_a   1.000
_cell.length_b   1.000
_cell.length_c   1.000
_cell.angle_alpha   90.00
_cell.angle_beta   90.00
_cell.angle_gamma   90.00
#
_symmetry.space_group_name_H-M   'P 1'
#
loop_
_entity.id
_entity.type
_entity.pdbx_description
1 polymer ?
#
loop_
_entity_poly.entity_id
_entity_poly.type
_entity_poly.pdbx_seq_one_letter_code
_entity_poly.pdbx_strand_id
1 'polypeptide(L)'
;MDNKYKVITAKVSDRAEYEHLANLLTKILNQRPEDPLFLLESLNRTTQWEWFHPKLDTLRDDPEMQPTYEMAERQKALFGRSGSGEGEQEMEEETAETAVPNIMEKAFYFEQAGVGLSSDESFRVFMALKQLVEQQPIHTCRFWGKILGLSRSYLVAEVEFREGEEEAEGEEVEEMTEGGEGMEAHGEEEGDEDEDQATDVIPKPTWKPPPVIPKEDSRTGTNRYLYFVCNEPGRPWMRLPHVTPIQIVQARKIRKFFTGYLDAPVIIISYPPFPGNEANYLRAQIARISAATHISPLGFYQFGEEEGDEEEEGGAGRDSYEENPDFEGIPVLELVDSMANWVHHTQHILPQVTDGRKEERLRVGEQSEDVNADFHESGACRPSSEPWFKLMANVEGESQRHPCQGPSGLMPLRTGEIMHMAPWTARLSCTLSPQYSVAVVRSNLWPGAYAYASGKKFENIYIGWGHKYSPENFNPSLPAPIQHEYPSGPDTIEMSDPTVEEEQALKAAQEQALAAAEEEEEDEEEDEDEDQDD
;
A
#
# COMPACT_ATOMS: atom_id res chain seq x y z
N MET A 1 -43.95 28.19 28.01
CA MET A 1 -42.76 28.51 28.85
C MET A 1 -41.46 28.23 28.09
N ASP A 2 -41.52 27.58 26.92
CA ASP A 2 -40.35 27.02 26.21
C ASP A 2 -39.44 28.03 25.50
N ASN A 3 -39.95 29.21 25.11
CA ASN A 3 -39.13 30.21 24.43
C ASN A 3 -38.14 30.94 25.36
N LYS A 4 -38.44 31.08 26.65
CA LYS A 4 -37.49 31.65 27.62
C LYS A 4 -36.32 30.70 27.88
N TYR A 5 -36.59 29.39 27.97
CA TYR A 5 -35.54 28.40 28.20
C TYR A 5 -34.56 28.32 27.03
N LYS A 6 -35.04 28.41 25.77
CA LYS A 6 -34.16 28.36 24.59
C LYS A 6 -33.13 29.50 24.53
N VAL A 7 -33.49 30.73 24.92
CA VAL A 7 -32.56 31.89 24.92
C VAL A 7 -31.56 31.82 26.08
N ILE A 8 -31.90 31.12 27.15
CA ILE A 8 -31.01 30.93 28.31
C ILE A 8 -29.95 29.85 28.02
N THR A 9 -30.22 28.90 27.12
CA THR A 9 -29.38 27.71 26.91
C THR A 9 -28.84 27.54 25.49
N ALA A 10 -28.62 28.61 24.73
CA ALA A 10 -28.00 28.53 23.41
C ALA A 10 -26.50 28.19 23.53
N LYS A 11 -26.19 26.89 23.46
CA LYS A 11 -24.86 26.26 23.61
C LYS A 11 -23.81 26.61 22.53
N VAL A 12 -24.04 27.61 21.67
CA VAL A 12 -23.09 27.94 20.58
C VAL A 12 -22.05 28.97 21.03
N SER A 13 -22.33 29.69 22.11
CA SER A 13 -21.34 30.49 22.83
C SER A 13 -21.34 29.97 24.27
N ASP A 14 -20.20 29.98 24.95
CA ASP A 14 -20.09 29.67 26.38
C ASP A 14 -20.75 30.77 27.28
N ARG A 15 -21.83 31.40 26.77
CA ARG A 15 -22.47 32.60 27.29
C ARG A 15 -23.98 32.42 27.23
N ALA A 16 -24.66 32.70 28.34
CA ALA A 16 -26.11 32.85 28.32
C ALA A 16 -26.47 34.11 27.52
N GLU A 17 -27.00 33.95 26.30
CA GLU A 17 -27.40 35.06 25.42
C GLU A 17 -28.34 36.06 26.12
N TYR A 18 -29.14 35.54 27.06
CA TYR A 18 -30.01 36.33 27.92
C TYR A 18 -29.25 37.37 28.77
N GLU A 19 -28.14 36.97 29.40
CA GLU A 19 -27.35 37.85 30.25
C GLU A 19 -26.67 38.94 29.41
N HIS A 20 -26.15 38.55 28.23
CA HIS A 20 -25.60 39.48 27.24
C HIS A 20 -26.60 40.56 26.82
N LEU A 21 -27.82 40.16 26.44
CA LEU A 21 -28.89 41.07 26.06
C LEU A 21 -29.34 41.96 27.23
N ALA A 22 -29.41 41.41 28.45
CA ALA A 22 -29.77 42.18 29.64
C ALA A 22 -28.75 43.30 29.92
N ASN A 23 -27.45 43.02 29.83
CA ASN A 23 -26.42 44.05 30.02
C ASN A 23 -26.38 45.07 28.89
N LEU A 24 -26.57 44.64 27.64
CA LEU A 24 -26.71 45.53 26.50
C LEU A 24 -27.86 46.54 26.71
N LEU A 25 -29.05 46.03 27.05
CA LEU A 25 -30.23 46.86 27.31
C LEU A 25 -30.03 47.76 28.52
N THR A 26 -29.40 47.27 29.58
CA THR A 26 -29.06 48.08 30.76
C THR A 26 -28.13 49.24 30.39
N LYS A 27 -27.13 49.03 29.53
CA LYS A 27 -26.26 50.10 29.04
C LYS A 27 -27.01 51.14 28.21
N ILE A 28 -27.88 50.70 27.31
CA ILE A 28 -28.71 51.61 26.50
C ILE A 28 -29.63 52.44 27.40
N LEU A 29 -30.25 51.81 28.41
CA LEU A 29 -31.13 52.48 29.36
C LEU A 29 -30.39 53.50 30.25
N ASN A 30 -29.13 53.23 30.60
CA ASN A 30 -28.31 54.11 31.41
C ASN A 30 -27.74 55.29 30.62
N GLN A 31 -27.27 55.06 29.38
CA GLN A 31 -26.64 56.10 28.56
C GLN A 31 -27.64 56.97 27.81
N ARG A 32 -28.89 56.48 27.60
CA ARG A 32 -29.99 57.15 26.89
C ARG A 32 -29.54 57.95 25.65
N PRO A 33 -28.92 57.28 24.66
CA PRO A 33 -28.51 57.93 23.42
C PRO A 33 -29.72 58.46 22.64
N GLU A 34 -29.53 59.53 21.87
CA GLU A 34 -30.60 60.12 21.04
C GLU A 34 -31.10 59.17 19.94
N ASP A 35 -30.21 58.35 19.37
CA ASP A 35 -30.55 57.26 18.44
C ASP A 35 -29.97 55.91 18.91
N PRO A 36 -30.75 55.13 19.69
CA PRO A 36 -30.30 53.85 20.22
C PRO A 36 -30.18 52.76 19.14
N LEU A 37 -30.89 52.87 18.01
CA LEU A 37 -30.88 51.84 16.96
C LEU A 37 -29.58 51.90 16.15
N PHE A 38 -29.12 53.12 15.83
CA PHE A 38 -27.85 53.30 15.12
C PHE A 38 -26.63 52.81 15.94
N LEU A 39 -26.66 53.01 17.26
CA LEU A 39 -25.55 52.64 18.15
C LEU A 39 -25.62 51.18 18.65
N LEU A 40 -26.70 50.45 18.39
CA LEU A 40 -26.95 49.11 18.92
C LEU A 40 -25.81 48.14 18.61
N GLU A 41 -25.34 48.11 17.35
CA GLU A 41 -24.27 47.22 16.92
C GLU A 41 -22.94 47.56 17.59
N SER A 42 -22.65 48.86 17.74
CA SER A 42 -21.44 49.33 18.42
C SER A 42 -21.43 48.98 19.91
N LEU A 43 -22.58 49.14 20.59
CA LEU A 43 -22.77 48.81 21.99
C LEU A 43 -22.76 47.29 22.22
N ASN A 44 -23.25 46.52 21.24
CA ASN A 44 -23.18 45.07 21.25
C ASN A 44 -21.73 44.60 21.26
N ARG A 45 -20.92 45.13 20.34
CA ARG A 45 -19.50 44.82 20.27
C ARG A 45 -18.76 45.22 21.55
N THR A 46 -18.95 46.45 22.06
CA THR A 46 -18.25 46.86 23.31
C THR A 46 -18.65 46.01 24.51
N THR A 47 -19.93 45.65 24.62
CA THR A 47 -20.42 44.78 25.71
C THR A 47 -19.85 43.37 25.61
N GLN A 48 -19.73 42.82 24.39
CA GLN A 48 -19.08 41.53 24.18
C GLN A 48 -17.60 41.54 24.59
N TRP A 49 -16.90 42.66 24.35
CA TRP A 49 -15.48 42.84 24.66
C TRP A 49 -15.24 43.05 26.16
N GLU A 50 -16.03 43.89 26.82
CA GLU A 50 -15.89 44.14 28.27
C GLU A 50 -16.16 42.87 29.10
N TRP A 51 -17.04 42.01 28.60
CA TRP A 51 -17.39 40.76 29.28
C TRP A 51 -16.51 39.58 28.85
N PHE A 52 -15.67 39.77 27.83
CA PHE A 52 -14.64 38.81 27.48
C PHE A 52 -13.51 38.92 28.51
N HIS A 53 -13.59 38.07 29.52
CA HIS A 53 -12.44 37.72 30.34
C HIS A 53 -11.77 36.52 29.67
N PRO A 54 -10.66 36.67 28.94
CA PRO A 54 -9.87 35.51 28.56
C PRO A 54 -9.58 34.73 29.84
N LYS A 55 -9.70 33.40 29.82
CA LYS A 55 -9.15 32.56 30.90
C LYS A 55 -7.66 32.91 30.97
N LEU A 56 -7.28 33.85 31.84
CA LEU A 56 -5.89 34.09 32.18
C LEU A 56 -5.45 32.81 32.86
N ASP A 57 -4.41 32.20 32.30
CA ASP A 57 -3.78 30.95 32.75
C ASP A 57 -3.94 30.77 34.26
N THR A 58 -4.96 30.00 34.65
CA THR A 58 -5.24 29.78 36.06
C THR A 58 -4.23 28.75 36.52
N LEU A 59 -3.50 29.02 37.61
CA LEU A 59 -2.65 28.04 38.33
C LEU A 59 -3.43 26.83 38.89
N ARG A 60 -4.65 26.59 38.41
CA ARG A 60 -5.52 25.48 38.77
C ARG A 60 -5.63 24.60 37.53
N ASP A 61 -5.31 23.32 37.71
CA ASP A 61 -5.47 22.31 36.69
C ASP A 61 -6.90 22.34 36.15
N ASP A 62 -7.06 22.60 34.85
CA ASP A 62 -8.34 22.49 34.15
C ASP A 62 -8.63 20.98 34.01
N PRO A 63 -9.74 20.45 34.56
CA PRO A 63 -10.02 19.01 34.54
C PRO A 63 -10.40 18.47 33.15
N GLU A 64 -10.52 19.34 32.13
CA GLU A 64 -10.66 18.90 30.74
C GLU A 64 -9.34 18.31 30.25
N MET A 65 -9.19 17.00 30.44
CA MET A 65 -8.08 16.21 29.93
C MET A 65 -8.10 16.23 28.40
N GLN A 66 -7.39 17.18 27.82
CA GLN A 66 -7.28 17.30 26.37
C GLN A 66 -6.56 16.06 25.80
N PRO A 67 -6.86 15.65 24.54
CA PRO A 67 -6.17 14.54 23.88
C PRO A 67 -4.63 14.68 23.87
N THR A 68 -4.13 15.91 23.94
CA THR A 68 -2.71 16.26 24.07
C THR A 68 -2.11 15.80 25.39
N TYR A 69 -2.85 15.89 26.50
CA TYR A 69 -2.40 15.43 27.81
C TYR A 69 -2.35 13.90 27.87
N GLU A 70 -3.36 13.22 27.34
CA GLU A 70 -3.35 11.75 27.22
C GLU A 70 -2.14 11.25 26.43
N MET A 71 -1.80 11.95 25.34
CA MET A 71 -0.62 11.64 24.55
C MET A 71 0.66 11.89 25.33
N ALA A 72 0.75 13.01 26.06
CA ALA A 72 1.91 13.35 26.86
C ALA A 72 2.17 12.32 27.96
N GLU A 73 1.15 11.83 28.66
CA GLU A 73 1.30 10.78 29.67
C GLU A 73 1.73 9.45 29.05
N ARG A 74 1.23 9.08 27.86
CA ARG A 74 1.72 7.90 27.13
C ARG A 74 3.18 8.05 26.71
N GLN A 75 3.58 9.23 26.24
CA GLN A 75 4.96 9.50 25.84
C GLN A 75 5.90 9.57 27.04
N LYS A 76 5.43 10.05 28.18
CA LYS A 76 6.18 10.03 29.43
C LYS A 76 6.53 8.59 29.85
N ALA A 77 5.63 7.63 29.61
CA ALA A 77 5.90 6.22 29.88
C ALA A 77 7.09 5.67 29.06
N LEU A 78 7.36 6.20 27.86
CA LEU A 78 8.53 5.81 27.05
C LEU A 78 9.87 6.14 27.70
N PHE A 79 9.89 7.13 28.60
CA PHE A 79 11.10 7.56 29.30
C PHE A 79 11.22 6.92 30.69
N GLY A 80 10.19 6.19 31.13
CA GLY A 80 10.21 5.40 32.34
C GLY A 80 10.84 4.04 32.07
N ARG A 81 11.76 3.61 32.93
CA ARG A 81 12.29 2.24 32.88
C ARG A 81 11.17 1.29 33.27
N SER A 82 10.74 0.41 32.35
CA SER A 82 9.87 -0.72 32.67
C SER A 82 10.54 -1.50 33.80
N GLY A 83 9.96 -1.50 35.00
CA GLY A 83 10.52 -2.21 36.16
C GLY A 83 11.15 -1.34 37.27
N SER A 84 10.97 -0.02 37.28
CA SER A 84 11.29 0.79 38.49
C SER A 84 10.25 0.65 39.62
N GLY A 85 9.87 -0.60 39.93
CA GLY A 85 9.38 -0.97 41.24
C GLY A 85 10.57 -1.08 42.19
N GLU A 86 10.47 -0.47 43.37
CA GLU A 86 11.50 -0.54 44.40
C GLU A 86 11.85 -2.02 44.71
N GLY A 87 13.00 -2.51 44.24
CA GLY A 87 13.58 -3.75 44.77
C GLY A 87 14.18 -4.79 43.84
N GLU A 88 14.47 -4.54 42.56
CA GLU A 88 15.17 -5.52 41.73
C GLU A 88 16.60 -5.09 41.38
N GLN A 89 17.52 -6.01 41.67
CA GLN A 89 18.96 -5.86 41.55
C GLN A 89 19.36 -5.39 40.14
N GLU A 90 20.32 -4.48 40.09
CA GLU A 90 21.06 -4.13 38.88
C GLU A 90 21.75 -5.40 38.36
N MET A 91 21.03 -6.19 37.56
CA MET A 91 21.69 -7.07 36.62
C MET A 91 22.30 -6.13 35.59
N GLU A 92 23.62 -6.02 35.61
CA GLU A 92 24.37 -5.43 34.50
C GLU A 92 23.84 -6.12 33.23
N GLU A 93 23.01 -5.41 32.46
CA GLU A 93 22.75 -5.79 31.08
C GLU A 93 24.12 -5.78 30.42
N GLU A 94 24.74 -6.96 30.33
CA GLU A 94 25.81 -7.22 29.39
C GLU A 94 25.39 -6.55 28.09
N THR A 95 26.28 -5.78 27.48
CA THR A 95 26.06 -4.98 26.29
C THR A 95 25.61 -5.89 25.14
N ALA A 96 24.33 -6.28 25.15
CA ALA A 96 23.69 -6.99 24.08
C ALA A 96 23.68 -6.03 22.89
N GLU A 97 24.09 -6.52 21.73
CA GLU A 97 23.95 -5.78 20.49
C GLU A 97 22.48 -5.37 20.34
N THR A 98 22.21 -4.08 20.55
CA THR A 98 20.85 -3.57 20.48
C THR A 98 20.42 -3.57 19.01
N ALA A 99 19.35 -4.31 18.69
CA ALA A 99 18.78 -4.38 17.34
C ALA A 99 18.37 -3.00 16.76
N VAL A 100 18.26 -1.97 17.61
CA VAL A 100 18.00 -0.57 17.22
C VAL A 100 19.32 0.19 17.01
N PRO A 101 19.63 0.66 15.78
CA PRO A 101 20.77 1.52 15.49
C PRO A 101 20.69 2.87 16.21
N ASN A 102 21.82 3.59 16.23
CA ASN A 102 21.87 4.95 16.78
C ASN A 102 21.10 5.96 15.90
N ILE A 103 19.80 6.10 16.14
CA ILE A 103 18.92 7.02 15.40
C ILE A 103 19.30 8.48 15.65
N MET A 104 19.84 8.82 16.82
CA MET A 104 20.23 10.20 17.12
C MET A 104 21.41 10.66 16.28
N GLU A 105 22.36 9.77 16.00
CA GLU A 105 23.45 10.04 15.07
C GLU A 105 22.94 10.24 13.64
N LYS A 106 22.04 9.36 13.18
CA LYS A 106 21.41 9.49 11.85
C LYS A 106 20.63 10.80 11.72
N ALA A 107 19.86 11.16 12.76
CA ALA A 107 19.11 12.41 12.83
C ALA A 107 20.03 13.64 12.76
N PHE A 108 21.19 13.61 13.41
CA PHE A 108 22.18 14.69 13.33
C PHE A 108 22.68 14.94 11.90
N TYR A 109 23.00 13.88 11.14
CA TYR A 109 23.44 14.03 9.75
C TYR A 109 22.31 14.50 8.83
N PHE A 110 21.08 14.04 9.05
CA PHE A 110 19.90 14.54 8.34
C PHE A 110 19.61 16.01 8.68
N GLU A 111 19.72 16.42 9.94
CA GLU A 111 19.55 17.82 10.36
C GLU A 111 20.55 18.74 9.66
N GLN A 112 21.82 18.32 9.52
CA GLN A 112 22.80 19.04 8.71
C GLN A 112 22.38 19.16 7.24
N ALA A 113 21.73 18.13 6.69
CA ALA A 113 21.16 18.18 5.35
C ALA A 113 19.97 19.15 5.23
N GLY A 114 19.43 19.64 6.35
CA GLY A 114 18.20 20.46 6.40
C GLY A 114 16.94 19.63 6.10
N VAL A 115 16.98 18.34 6.40
CA VAL A 115 15.90 17.37 6.17
C VAL A 115 15.76 16.54 7.43
N GLY A 116 14.55 16.21 7.88
CA GLY A 116 14.38 15.31 9.03
C GLY A 116 13.24 15.74 9.93
N LEU A 117 13.19 15.09 11.08
CA LEU A 117 12.28 15.41 12.18
C LEU A 117 13.00 16.32 13.17
N SER A 118 12.27 16.96 14.09
CA SER A 118 12.92 17.70 15.17
C SER A 118 13.74 16.76 16.05
N SER A 119 14.72 17.30 16.79
CA SER A 119 15.52 16.53 17.75
C SER A 119 14.63 15.84 18.79
N ASP A 120 13.62 16.54 19.31
CA ASP A 120 12.66 16.01 20.27
C ASP A 120 11.79 14.89 19.68
N GLU A 121 11.31 15.04 18.45
CA GLU A 121 10.53 14.01 17.77
C GLU A 121 11.39 12.78 17.46
N SER A 122 12.62 12.99 16.99
CA SER A 122 13.58 11.91 16.69
C SER A 122 13.90 11.09 17.95
N PHE A 123 14.06 11.74 19.09
CA PHE A 123 14.31 11.05 20.35
C PHE A 123 13.10 10.25 20.83
N ARG A 124 11.88 10.78 20.68
CA ARG A 124 10.63 10.04 20.97
C ARG A 124 10.47 8.82 20.07
N VAL A 125 10.79 8.96 18.78
CA VAL A 125 10.78 7.84 17.82
C VAL A 125 11.81 6.79 18.23
N PHE A 126 13.01 7.20 18.62
CA PHE A 126 14.05 6.27 19.10
C PHE A 126 13.58 5.47 20.32
N MET A 127 12.96 6.12 21.32
CA MET A 127 12.39 5.40 22.47
C MET A 127 11.23 4.47 22.07
N ALA A 128 10.35 4.91 21.16
CA ALA A 128 9.26 4.06 20.68
C ALA A 128 9.76 2.82 19.91
N LEU A 129 10.88 2.91 19.20
CA LEU A 129 11.49 1.76 18.50
C LEU A 129 12.20 0.82 19.48
N LYS A 130 12.81 1.34 20.54
CA LYS A 130 13.32 0.49 21.63
C LYS A 130 12.19 -0.34 22.25
N GLN A 131 11.07 0.32 22.56
CA GLN A 131 9.88 -0.37 23.06
C GLN A 131 9.38 -1.46 22.08
N LEU A 132 9.44 -1.23 20.77
CA LEU A 132 9.07 -2.24 19.77
C LEU A 132 9.98 -3.47 19.82
N VAL A 133 11.30 -3.27 19.89
CA VAL A 133 12.30 -4.34 19.96
C VAL A 133 12.22 -5.11 21.28
N GLU A 134 11.81 -4.46 22.38
CA GLU A 134 11.56 -5.15 23.66
C GLU A 134 10.30 -6.03 23.62
N GLN A 135 9.33 -5.70 22.76
CA GLN A 135 8.04 -6.41 22.68
C GLN A 135 8.03 -7.56 21.66
N GLN A 136 8.94 -7.55 20.70
CA GLN A 136 8.95 -8.45 19.55
C GLN A 136 10.35 -9.02 19.33
N PRO A 137 10.50 -10.27 18.84
CA PRO A 137 11.80 -10.91 18.64
C PRO A 137 12.56 -10.38 17.40
N ILE A 138 12.94 -9.10 17.45
CA ILE A 138 13.53 -8.37 16.33
C ILE A 138 15.05 -8.56 16.29
N HIS A 139 15.58 -8.92 15.11
CA HIS A 139 17.01 -9.00 14.83
C HIS A 139 17.57 -7.63 14.41
N THR A 140 16.97 -6.99 13.41
CA THR A 140 17.34 -5.64 12.95
C THR A 140 16.12 -4.73 12.92
N CYS A 141 16.27 -3.50 13.40
CA CYS A 141 15.21 -2.49 13.34
C CYS A 141 15.73 -1.18 12.74
N ARG A 142 15.16 -0.75 11.62
CA ARG A 142 15.50 0.49 10.94
C ARG A 142 14.31 1.43 10.91
N PHE A 143 14.53 2.71 11.20
CA PHE A 143 13.50 3.73 10.99
C PHE A 143 13.42 4.06 9.49
N TRP A 144 12.34 3.62 8.82
CA TRP A 144 12.14 3.82 7.38
C TRP A 144 11.74 5.27 7.07
N GLY A 145 10.89 5.87 7.92
CA GLY A 145 10.47 7.25 7.77
C GLY A 145 9.06 7.56 8.26
N LYS A 146 8.48 8.64 7.71
CA LYS A 146 7.17 9.19 8.09
C LYS A 146 6.31 9.47 6.85
N ILE A 147 5.13 8.86 6.81
CA ILE A 147 4.11 9.13 5.80
C ILE A 147 3.04 10.06 6.38
N LEU A 148 2.82 11.19 5.71
CA LEU A 148 1.82 12.18 6.11
C LEU A 148 0.42 11.72 5.70
N GLY A 149 -0.52 11.82 6.63
CA GLY A 149 -1.94 11.59 6.39
C GLY A 149 -2.78 12.81 6.76
N LEU A 150 -4.05 12.78 6.37
CA LEU A 150 -5.00 13.89 6.55
C LEU A 150 -5.37 14.10 8.02
N SER A 151 -5.64 13.02 8.75
CA SER A 151 -5.98 13.08 10.18
C SER A 151 -4.79 12.72 11.07
N ARG A 152 -4.05 11.66 10.71
CA ARG A 152 -2.86 11.19 11.44
C ARG A 152 -1.78 10.81 10.46
N SER A 153 -0.52 11.01 10.85
CA SER A 153 0.64 10.51 10.11
C SER A 153 0.96 9.07 10.52
N TYR A 154 1.82 8.41 9.77
CA TYR A 154 2.37 7.08 10.07
C TYR A 154 3.88 7.17 10.17
N LEU A 155 4.42 6.75 11.31
CA LEU A 155 5.82 6.42 11.50
C LEU A 155 6.01 4.96 11.11
N VAL A 156 7.03 4.67 10.31
CA VAL A 156 7.27 3.34 9.74
C VAL A 156 8.61 2.81 10.23
N ALA A 157 8.59 1.61 10.81
CA ALA A 157 9.75 0.82 11.16
C ALA A 157 9.88 -0.35 10.18
N GLU A 158 11.08 -0.53 9.64
CA GLU A 158 11.49 -1.67 8.82
C GLU A 158 12.23 -2.65 9.74
N VAL A 159 11.85 -3.93 9.72
CA VAL A 159 12.24 -4.93 10.71
C VAL A 159 12.58 -6.25 10.03
N GLU A 160 13.62 -6.92 10.52
CA GLU A 160 13.88 -8.34 10.25
C GLU A 160 13.79 -9.12 11.56
N PHE A 161 13.05 -10.24 11.56
CA PHE A 161 13.02 -11.18 12.68
C PHE A 161 14.19 -12.15 12.64
N ARG A 162 14.56 -12.69 13.81
CA ARG A 162 15.56 -13.75 13.92
C ARG A 162 15.11 -14.98 13.11
N GLU A 163 16.06 -15.68 12.50
CA GLU A 163 15.78 -16.90 11.75
C GLU A 163 15.19 -17.97 12.69
N GLY A 164 14.03 -18.53 12.34
CA GLY A 164 13.31 -19.52 13.15
C GLY A 164 12.14 -18.99 13.99
N GLU A 165 11.90 -17.68 14.00
CA GLU A 165 10.77 -17.04 14.71
C GLU A 165 9.84 -16.30 13.71
N GLU A 166 9.15 -17.05 12.85
CA GLU A 166 7.99 -16.62 12.03
C GLU A 166 7.06 -17.85 11.87
N GLU A 167 5.73 -17.79 11.83
CA GLU A 167 4.69 -16.77 11.84
C GLU A 167 3.41 -17.51 12.31
N ALA A 168 2.88 -17.27 13.51
CA ALA A 168 1.64 -17.93 13.97
C ALA A 168 0.37 -17.11 13.70
N GLU A 169 0.48 -15.84 13.29
CA GLU A 169 -0.69 -14.93 13.28
C GLU A 169 -1.07 -14.42 11.88
N GLY A 170 -0.53 -15.01 10.81
CA GLY A 170 -0.86 -14.65 9.43
C GLY A 170 -1.82 -15.60 8.71
N GLU A 171 -1.87 -16.87 9.13
CA GLU A 171 -2.67 -17.90 8.45
C GLU A 171 -4.15 -17.88 8.85
N GLU A 172 -4.49 -17.43 10.07
CA GLU A 172 -5.87 -17.50 10.58
C GLU A 172 -6.87 -16.54 9.89
N VAL A 173 -6.40 -15.53 9.16
CA VAL A 173 -7.29 -14.64 8.38
C VAL A 173 -7.41 -15.09 6.92
N GLU A 174 -6.47 -15.90 6.41
CA GLU A 174 -6.51 -16.37 5.01
C GLU A 174 -7.50 -17.54 4.82
N GLU A 175 -7.82 -18.32 5.87
CA GLU A 175 -8.76 -19.45 5.78
C GLU A 175 -10.26 -19.06 5.75
N MET A 176 -10.62 -17.82 6.12
CA MET A 176 -12.03 -17.37 6.12
C MET A 176 -12.51 -16.75 4.79
N THR A 177 -11.64 -16.61 3.79
CA THR A 177 -11.99 -16.10 2.45
C THR A 177 -11.82 -17.10 1.32
N GLU A 178 -11.33 -18.31 1.61
CA GLU A 178 -11.31 -19.48 0.72
C GLU A 178 -12.27 -20.58 1.25
N GLY A 179 -13.49 -20.18 1.60
CA GLY A 179 -14.51 -21.08 2.14
C GLY A 179 -15.87 -20.80 1.52
N GLY A 180 -15.99 -20.91 0.21
CA GLY A 180 -17.23 -20.66 -0.50
C GLY A 180 -17.15 -21.02 -1.98
N GLU A 181 -17.29 -22.32 -2.25
CA GLU A 181 -17.89 -22.97 -3.44
C GLU A 181 -17.18 -24.29 -3.78
N GLY A 182 -17.25 -25.22 -2.82
CA GLY A 182 -17.15 -26.66 -3.06
C GLY A 182 -18.51 -27.28 -2.79
N MET A 183 -19.50 -27.00 -3.64
CA MET A 183 -20.72 -27.81 -3.69
C MET A 183 -20.41 -28.96 -4.64
N GLU A 184 -19.89 -30.05 -4.08
CA GLU A 184 -19.89 -31.36 -4.74
C GLU A 184 -21.35 -31.71 -5.01
N ALA A 185 -21.80 -31.47 -6.25
CA ALA A 185 -22.99 -32.10 -6.77
C ALA A 185 -22.67 -33.58 -6.96
N HIS A 186 -23.29 -34.37 -6.09
CA HIS A 186 -23.35 -35.82 -6.07
C HIS A 186 -23.45 -36.36 -7.50
N GLY A 187 -22.56 -37.29 -7.83
CA GLY A 187 -22.65 -38.05 -9.06
C GLY A 187 -23.88 -38.95 -9.02
N GLU A 188 -24.74 -38.79 -10.00
CA GLU A 188 -25.66 -39.82 -10.45
C GLU A 188 -25.33 -40.06 -11.92
N GLU A 189 -24.66 -41.19 -12.16
CA GLU A 189 -24.63 -41.83 -13.47
C GLU A 189 -26.03 -42.35 -13.75
N GLU A 190 -26.78 -41.66 -14.61
CA GLU A 190 -27.85 -42.28 -15.37
C GLU A 190 -27.48 -42.15 -16.84
N GLY A 191 -27.08 -43.29 -17.41
CA GLY A 191 -27.09 -43.44 -18.85
C GLY A 191 -28.52 -43.72 -19.26
N ASP A 192 -29.04 -42.91 -20.18
CA ASP A 192 -30.00 -43.39 -21.15
C ASP A 192 -29.70 -42.77 -22.51
N GLU A 193 -29.42 -43.66 -23.45
CA GLU A 193 -29.39 -43.40 -24.87
C GLU A 193 -30.86 -43.28 -25.30
N ASP A 194 -31.37 -42.09 -25.63
CA ASP A 194 -32.55 -41.97 -26.51
C ASP A 194 -32.71 -40.57 -27.15
N GLU A 195 -33.42 -40.59 -28.28
CA GLU A 195 -33.39 -39.72 -29.46
C GLU A 195 -33.76 -38.23 -29.30
N ASP A 196 -33.02 -37.38 -30.02
CA ASP A 196 -33.48 -36.19 -30.76
C ASP A 196 -34.33 -35.12 -30.03
N GLN A 197 -33.93 -34.70 -28.82
CA GLN A 197 -34.29 -33.36 -28.30
C GLN A 197 -33.08 -32.44 -28.43
N ALA A 198 -33.12 -31.51 -29.39
CA ALA A 198 -32.15 -30.43 -29.51
C ALA A 198 -32.30 -29.47 -28.32
N THR A 199 -31.78 -29.84 -27.15
CA THR A 199 -31.56 -28.91 -26.05
C THR A 199 -30.50 -27.92 -26.53
N ASP A 200 -30.86 -26.64 -26.67
CA ASP A 200 -29.92 -25.57 -26.99
C ASP A 200 -28.78 -25.56 -25.96
N VAL A 201 -27.65 -26.20 -26.30
CA VAL A 201 -26.46 -26.20 -25.46
C VAL A 201 -25.91 -24.78 -25.48
N ILE A 202 -26.21 -24.01 -24.43
CA ILE A 202 -25.72 -22.65 -24.28
C ILE A 202 -24.18 -22.69 -24.36
N PRO A 203 -23.55 -21.92 -25.26
CA PRO A 203 -22.10 -21.92 -25.38
C PRO A 203 -21.48 -21.47 -24.05
N LYS A 204 -20.63 -22.33 -23.46
CA LYS A 204 -19.92 -22.00 -22.23
C LYS A 204 -19.02 -20.78 -22.47
N PRO A 205 -18.98 -19.80 -21.55
CA PRO A 205 -18.16 -18.62 -21.71
C PRO A 205 -16.69 -19.02 -21.88
N THR A 206 -16.07 -18.61 -22.98
CA THR A 206 -14.64 -18.82 -23.27
C THR A 206 -13.74 -17.88 -22.46
N TRP A 207 -14.32 -16.97 -21.68
CA TRP A 207 -13.58 -16.04 -20.84
C TRP A 207 -12.96 -16.77 -19.65
N LYS A 208 -11.63 -16.78 -19.57
CA LYS A 208 -10.88 -17.17 -18.38
C LYS A 208 -10.38 -15.92 -17.68
N PRO A 209 -10.51 -15.80 -16.35
CA PRO A 209 -9.91 -14.70 -15.62
C PRO A 209 -8.39 -14.68 -15.88
N PRO A 210 -7.76 -13.50 -15.93
CA PRO A 210 -6.31 -13.41 -16.02
C PRO A 210 -5.67 -14.24 -14.89
N PRO A 211 -4.59 -15.00 -15.17
CA PRO A 211 -3.92 -15.79 -14.15
C PRO A 211 -3.48 -14.88 -13.00
N VAL A 212 -3.87 -15.25 -11.77
CA VAL A 212 -3.48 -14.51 -10.58
C VAL A 212 -2.03 -14.82 -10.30
N ILE A 213 -1.23 -13.77 -10.23
CA ILE A 213 0.19 -13.87 -9.93
C ILE A 213 0.35 -14.23 -8.45
N PRO A 214 1.08 -15.30 -8.10
CA PRO A 214 1.27 -15.72 -6.73
C PRO A 214 2.02 -14.66 -5.92
N LYS A 215 1.69 -14.57 -4.63
CA LYS A 215 2.37 -13.74 -3.65
C LYS A 215 3.81 -14.24 -3.46
N GLU A 216 4.76 -13.32 -3.31
CA GLU A 216 6.13 -13.68 -2.96
C GLU A 216 6.20 -14.17 -1.50
N ASP A 217 6.98 -15.23 -1.27
CA ASP A 217 7.16 -15.86 0.05
C ASP A 217 7.75 -14.86 1.05
N SER A 218 7.51 -15.07 2.36
CA SER A 218 8.13 -14.25 3.41
C SER A 218 9.66 -14.23 3.23
N ARG A 219 10.29 -13.10 3.53
CA ARG A 219 11.76 -12.88 3.42
C ARG A 219 12.32 -12.84 2.00
N THR A 220 11.48 -12.92 0.97
CA THR A 220 11.93 -12.84 -0.44
C THR A 220 11.41 -11.57 -1.14
N GLY A 221 12.21 -11.05 -2.08
CA GLY A 221 11.83 -9.93 -2.96
C GLY A 221 11.26 -8.72 -2.23
N THR A 222 10.01 -8.39 -2.54
CA THR A 222 9.24 -7.27 -1.96
C THR A 222 8.75 -7.53 -0.54
N ASN A 223 8.76 -8.79 -0.08
CA ASN A 223 8.41 -9.24 1.28
C ASN A 223 9.66 -9.60 2.12
N ARG A 224 10.86 -9.14 1.73
CA ARG A 224 12.11 -9.33 2.49
C ARG A 224 12.03 -8.79 3.93
N TYR A 225 11.47 -7.60 4.09
CA TYR A 225 11.37 -6.91 5.37
C TYR A 225 9.93 -6.85 5.85
N LEU A 226 9.75 -6.93 7.17
CA LEU A 226 8.48 -6.63 7.82
C LEU A 226 8.40 -5.15 8.15
N TYR A 227 7.18 -4.61 8.11
CA TYR A 227 6.94 -3.20 8.36
C TYR A 227 5.95 -3.04 9.51
N PHE A 228 6.36 -2.30 10.53
CA PHE A 228 5.50 -1.88 11.64
C PHE A 228 5.20 -0.39 11.52
N VAL A 229 3.96 -0.02 11.83
CA VAL A 229 3.51 1.37 11.75
C VAL A 229 2.93 1.85 13.06
N CYS A 230 3.20 3.10 13.38
CA CYS A 230 2.70 3.76 14.56
C CYS A 230 2.26 5.19 14.21
N ASN A 231 1.12 5.65 14.71
CA ASN A 231 0.66 7.01 14.36
C ASN A 231 1.48 8.10 15.07
N GLU A 232 1.79 7.87 16.34
CA GLU A 232 2.52 8.80 17.21
C GLU A 232 3.34 8.01 18.23
N PRO A 233 4.56 8.47 18.59
CA PRO A 233 5.39 7.76 19.56
C PRO A 233 4.64 7.49 20.87
N GLY A 234 4.66 6.25 21.35
CA GLY A 234 3.96 5.82 22.57
C GLY A 234 2.61 5.14 22.32
N ARG A 235 2.10 5.14 21.07
CA ARG A 235 1.00 4.25 20.66
C ARG A 235 1.54 2.86 20.29
N PRO A 236 0.69 1.81 20.33
CA PRO A 236 1.10 0.48 19.90
C PRO A 236 1.53 0.48 18.43
N TRP A 237 2.53 -0.34 18.14
CA TRP A 237 2.98 -0.61 16.78
C TRP A 237 2.09 -1.66 16.14
N MET A 238 1.57 -1.36 14.96
CA MET A 238 0.74 -2.28 14.19
C MET A 238 1.57 -2.88 13.06
N ARG A 239 1.57 -4.21 12.94
CA ARG A 239 2.24 -4.91 11.84
C ARG A 239 1.45 -4.72 10.55
N LEU A 240 2.13 -4.39 9.45
CA LEU A 240 1.53 -4.37 8.12
C LEU A 240 1.51 -5.78 7.51
N PRO A 241 0.47 -6.11 6.73
CA PRO A 241 0.41 -7.37 6.01
C PRO A 241 1.49 -7.45 4.92
N HIS A 242 1.76 -8.66 4.45
CA HIS A 242 2.59 -8.89 3.26
C HIS A 242 1.94 -8.29 2.01
N VAL A 243 2.76 -7.83 1.06
CA VAL A 243 2.26 -7.21 -0.18
C VAL A 243 2.05 -8.26 -1.25
N THR A 244 0.99 -8.10 -2.04
CA THR A 244 0.76 -8.91 -3.24
C THR A 244 1.10 -8.13 -4.53
N PRO A 245 1.51 -8.83 -5.60
CA PRO A 245 1.73 -8.24 -6.91
C PRO A 245 0.58 -7.37 -7.42
N ILE A 246 -0.67 -7.85 -7.24
CA ILE A 246 -1.87 -7.13 -7.67
C ILE A 246 -2.05 -5.81 -6.92
N GLN A 247 -1.74 -5.76 -5.62
CA GLN A 247 -1.78 -4.52 -4.84
C GLN A 247 -0.79 -3.49 -5.39
N ILE A 248 0.43 -3.89 -5.74
CA ILE A 248 1.43 -2.98 -6.32
C ILE A 248 0.97 -2.42 -7.67
N VAL A 249 0.41 -3.29 -8.54
CA VAL A 249 -0.09 -2.89 -9.85
C VAL A 249 -1.26 -1.91 -9.71
N GLN A 250 -2.22 -2.18 -8.83
CA GLN A 250 -3.35 -1.27 -8.62
C GLN A 250 -2.91 0.03 -7.93
N ALA A 251 -1.99 -0.03 -6.97
CA ALA A 251 -1.42 1.16 -6.32
C ALA A 251 -0.78 2.13 -7.34
N ARG A 252 -0.22 1.64 -8.45
CA ARG A 252 0.34 2.49 -9.52
C ARG A 252 -0.73 3.28 -10.28
N LYS A 253 -1.96 2.78 -10.33
CA LYS A 253 -3.08 3.39 -11.06
C LYS A 253 -3.91 4.35 -10.20
N ILE A 254 -3.75 4.33 -8.89
CA ILE A 254 -4.51 5.16 -7.95
C ILE A 254 -3.62 6.23 -7.29
N ARG A 255 -4.22 7.38 -7.00
CA ARG A 255 -3.59 8.47 -6.26
C ARG A 255 -4.56 8.97 -5.19
N LYS A 256 -4.30 8.58 -3.95
CA LYS A 256 -5.12 8.93 -2.77
C LYS A 256 -4.23 9.41 -1.63
N PHE A 257 -4.72 10.38 -0.86
CA PHE A 257 -4.08 10.77 0.40
C PHE A 257 -4.46 9.77 1.49
N PHE A 258 -3.50 9.48 2.37
CA PHE A 258 -3.72 8.62 3.53
C PHE A 258 -4.63 9.32 4.54
N THR A 259 -5.55 8.58 5.16
CA THR A 259 -6.44 9.16 6.17
C THR A 259 -5.78 9.20 7.55
N GLY A 260 -4.93 8.22 7.85
CA GLY A 260 -4.35 8.02 9.18
C GLY A 260 -5.03 6.91 10.00
N TYR A 261 -5.99 6.20 9.39
CA TYR A 261 -6.63 5.00 9.94
C TYR A 261 -6.36 3.79 9.02
N LEU A 262 -5.76 2.74 9.57
CA LEU A 262 -5.34 1.55 8.80
C LEU A 262 -6.54 0.75 8.23
N ASP A 263 -7.66 0.75 8.94
CA ASP A 263 -8.88 0.03 8.54
C ASP A 263 -9.81 0.86 7.63
N ALA A 264 -9.38 2.04 7.19
CA ALA A 264 -10.23 2.91 6.39
C ALA A 264 -10.59 2.27 5.05
N PRO A 265 -11.89 2.16 4.70
CA PRO A 265 -12.34 1.63 3.40
C PRO A 265 -12.17 2.66 2.27
N VAL A 266 -11.63 3.85 2.55
CA VAL A 266 -11.55 4.99 1.61
C VAL A 266 -10.73 4.65 0.35
N ILE A 267 -9.84 3.65 0.42
CA ILE A 267 -9.05 3.18 -0.72
C ILE A 267 -9.77 2.07 -1.52
N ILE A 268 -10.77 1.42 -0.93
CA ILE A 268 -11.65 0.47 -1.63
C ILE A 268 -12.57 1.21 -2.63
N ILE A 269 -12.93 2.47 -2.34
CA ILE A 269 -13.77 3.33 -3.20
C ILE A 269 -12.91 4.09 -4.24
N SER A 270 -11.99 3.38 -4.91
CA SER A 270 -11.30 3.89 -6.09
C SER A 270 -11.65 3.08 -7.32
N TYR A 271 -11.56 3.71 -8.48
CA TYR A 271 -11.55 3.01 -9.75
C TYR A 271 -10.17 3.17 -10.39
N PRO A 272 -9.42 2.07 -10.64
CA PRO A 272 -9.79 0.67 -10.40
C PRO A 272 -9.90 0.30 -8.90
N PRO A 273 -10.66 -0.75 -8.55
CA PRO A 273 -10.78 -1.20 -7.17
C PRO A 273 -9.44 -1.71 -6.64
N PHE A 274 -9.10 -1.30 -5.43
CA PHE A 274 -7.88 -1.73 -4.76
C PHE A 274 -8.17 -2.96 -3.87
N PRO A 275 -7.41 -4.06 -4.00
CA PRO A 275 -7.59 -5.26 -3.18
C PRO A 275 -6.98 -5.08 -1.79
N GLY A 276 -7.78 -4.60 -0.83
CA GLY A 276 -7.41 -4.45 0.58
C GLY A 276 -7.82 -3.10 1.18
N ASN A 277 -7.38 -2.85 2.42
CA ASN A 277 -7.64 -1.61 3.16
C ASN A 277 -6.49 -0.59 3.03
N GLU A 278 -6.49 0.46 3.87
CA GLU A 278 -5.40 1.45 3.91
C GLU A 278 -4.06 0.85 4.30
N ALA A 279 -4.02 -0.17 5.17
CA ALA A 279 -2.79 -0.87 5.54
C ALA A 279 -2.14 -1.56 4.33
N ASN A 280 -2.91 -2.28 3.50
CA ASN A 280 -2.41 -2.90 2.28
C ASN A 280 -1.90 -1.87 1.27
N TYR A 281 -2.59 -0.74 1.13
CA TYR A 281 -2.15 0.34 0.24
C TYR A 281 -0.89 1.04 0.75
N LEU A 282 -0.80 1.27 2.06
CA LEU A 282 0.40 1.80 2.73
C LEU A 282 1.59 0.88 2.49
N ARG A 283 1.42 -0.42 2.69
CA ARG A 283 2.43 -1.44 2.41
C ARG A 283 2.87 -1.45 0.95
N ALA A 284 1.92 -1.36 0.01
CA ALA A 284 2.22 -1.29 -1.42
C ALA A 284 2.99 -0.02 -1.79
N GLN A 285 2.69 1.12 -1.17
CA GLN A 285 3.44 2.36 -1.39
C GLN A 285 4.84 2.29 -0.78
N ILE A 286 4.99 1.71 0.42
CA ILE A 286 6.31 1.47 1.03
C ILE A 286 7.17 0.62 0.08
N ALA A 287 6.65 -0.50 -0.43
CA ALA A 287 7.39 -1.34 -1.39
C ALA A 287 7.86 -0.54 -2.62
N ARG A 288 6.97 0.27 -3.20
CA ARG A 288 7.27 1.10 -4.38
C ARG A 288 8.31 2.17 -4.10
N ILE A 289 8.25 2.80 -2.93
CA ILE A 289 9.18 3.86 -2.52
C ILE A 289 10.53 3.23 -2.21
N SER A 290 10.59 2.19 -1.39
CA SER A 290 11.83 1.48 -1.04
C SER A 290 12.58 1.05 -2.29
N ALA A 291 11.92 0.30 -3.19
CA ALA A 291 12.51 -0.18 -4.44
C ALA A 291 12.99 0.93 -5.40
N ALA A 292 12.44 2.13 -5.27
CA ALA A 292 12.76 3.25 -6.16
C ALA A 292 13.72 4.27 -5.54
N THR A 293 13.95 4.23 -4.22
CA THR A 293 14.63 5.33 -3.51
C THR A 293 15.72 4.91 -2.55
N HIS A 294 15.78 3.64 -2.16
CA HIS A 294 16.89 3.14 -1.36
C HIS A 294 18.15 3.08 -2.22
N ILE A 295 19.13 3.92 -1.84
CA ILE A 295 20.41 4.05 -2.53
C ILE A 295 21.55 4.01 -1.53
N SER A 296 22.73 3.59 -1.98
CA SER A 296 23.95 3.54 -1.19
C SER A 296 25.13 4.05 -2.01
N PRO A 297 26.21 4.53 -1.38
CA PRO A 297 27.46 4.78 -2.08
C PRO A 297 27.96 3.53 -2.82
N LEU A 298 28.58 3.73 -3.97
CA LEU A 298 29.18 2.66 -4.77
C LEU A 298 30.23 1.92 -3.92
N GLY A 299 30.17 0.58 -3.90
CA GLY A 299 31.09 -0.26 -3.15
C GLY A 299 30.79 -0.39 -1.65
N PHE A 300 29.72 0.24 -1.15
CA PHE A 300 29.28 0.05 0.23
C PHE A 300 28.76 -1.37 0.49
N TYR A 301 27.94 -1.89 -0.43
CA TYR A 301 27.45 -3.26 -0.39
C TYR A 301 28.15 -4.11 -1.44
N GLN A 302 28.38 -5.38 -1.10
CA GLN A 302 28.85 -6.41 -2.01
C GLN A 302 27.86 -7.57 -2.05
N PHE A 303 27.81 -8.29 -3.16
CA PHE A 303 27.06 -9.55 -3.21
C PHE A 303 27.84 -10.60 -2.43
N GLY A 304 27.15 -11.41 -1.63
CA GLY A 304 27.79 -12.56 -0.97
C GLY A 304 28.34 -13.50 -2.04
N GLU A 305 29.62 -13.87 -1.93
CA GLU A 305 30.17 -14.96 -2.74
C GLU A 305 29.58 -16.26 -2.21
N GLU A 306 28.60 -16.83 -2.93
CA GLU A 306 28.16 -18.20 -2.66
C GLU A 306 29.30 -19.13 -3.13
N GLU A 307 30.08 -19.67 -2.18
CA GLU A 307 31.06 -20.72 -2.45
C GLU A 307 30.33 -21.97 -2.98
N GLY A 308 30.16 -22.07 -4.30
CA GLY A 308 29.63 -23.27 -4.93
C GLY A 308 29.12 -23.06 -6.35
N ASP A 309 29.85 -23.64 -7.30
CA ASP A 309 29.56 -23.81 -8.72
C ASP A 309 29.63 -22.57 -9.63
N GLU A 310 30.84 -22.40 -10.17
CA GLU A 310 31.06 -21.84 -11.51
C GLU A 310 30.14 -22.57 -12.52
N GLU A 311 29.41 -21.80 -13.33
CA GLU A 311 28.49 -22.21 -14.42
C GLU A 311 26.98 -22.15 -14.13
N GLU A 312 26.46 -20.98 -13.74
CA GLU A 312 25.10 -20.61 -14.13
C GLU A 312 25.10 -19.21 -14.78
N GLU A 313 25.10 -19.21 -16.11
CA GLU A 313 24.96 -18.00 -16.94
C GLU A 313 23.52 -17.46 -16.82
N GLY A 314 23.30 -16.72 -15.74
CA GLY A 314 22.05 -16.03 -15.45
C GLY A 314 22.23 -15.31 -14.14
N GLY A 315 21.67 -14.11 -13.96
CA GLY A 315 21.77 -13.31 -12.73
C GLY A 315 21.07 -13.91 -11.50
N ALA A 316 21.11 -15.25 -11.39
CA ALA A 316 20.58 -16.27 -10.49
C ALA A 316 20.51 -15.91 -8.99
N GLY A 317 21.68 -15.61 -8.41
CA GLY A 317 21.89 -15.74 -6.97
C GLY A 317 22.24 -14.44 -6.23
N ARG A 318 21.85 -13.27 -6.75
CA ARG A 318 22.24 -11.97 -6.16
C ARG A 318 21.13 -11.33 -5.29
N ASP A 319 20.44 -12.15 -4.52
CA ASP A 319 19.34 -11.70 -3.66
C ASP A 319 19.83 -11.24 -2.27
N SER A 320 21.00 -11.71 -1.84
CA SER A 320 21.69 -11.29 -0.61
C SER A 320 22.83 -10.30 -0.93
N TYR A 321 22.94 -9.27 -0.11
CA TYR A 321 24.04 -8.31 -0.14
C TYR A 321 24.50 -8.06 1.28
N GLU A 322 25.81 -7.86 1.45
CA GLU A 322 26.47 -7.68 2.74
C GLU A 322 27.24 -6.36 2.76
N GLU A 323 27.41 -5.79 3.95
CA GLU A 323 28.22 -4.59 4.14
C GLU A 323 29.68 -4.91 3.85
N ASN A 324 30.31 -4.14 2.96
CA ASN A 324 31.72 -4.32 2.64
C ASN A 324 32.60 -3.75 3.77
N PRO A 325 33.33 -4.58 4.54
CA PRO A 325 34.17 -4.12 5.64
C PRO A 325 35.33 -3.22 5.17
N ASP A 326 35.76 -3.39 3.92
CA ASP A 326 36.88 -2.66 3.31
C ASP A 326 36.46 -1.31 2.70
N PHE A 327 35.19 -0.90 2.84
CA PHE A 327 34.74 0.38 2.31
C PHE A 327 35.43 1.56 3.03
N GLU A 328 36.23 2.33 2.29
CA GLU A 328 36.97 3.48 2.83
C GLU A 328 36.16 4.79 2.87
N GLY A 329 35.02 4.85 2.20
CA GLY A 329 34.22 6.06 2.03
C GLY A 329 34.62 6.86 0.80
N ILE A 330 33.63 7.32 0.05
CA ILE A 330 33.84 8.19 -1.10
C ILE A 330 33.81 9.66 -0.61
N PRO A 331 34.74 10.53 -1.05
CA PRO A 331 34.72 11.94 -0.71
C PRO A 331 33.40 12.61 -1.08
N VAL A 332 32.92 13.49 -0.21
CA VAL A 332 31.60 14.14 -0.31
C VAL A 332 31.43 14.93 -1.63
N LEU A 333 32.51 15.54 -2.11
CA LEU A 333 32.51 16.27 -3.39
C LEU A 333 32.28 15.34 -4.58
N GLU A 334 32.94 14.18 -4.60
CA GLU A 334 32.78 13.19 -5.67
C GLU A 334 31.37 12.59 -5.68
N LEU A 335 30.78 12.39 -4.50
CA LEU A 335 29.39 11.92 -4.36
C LEU A 335 28.37 12.91 -4.92
N VAL A 336 28.66 14.21 -4.91
CA VAL A 336 27.77 15.25 -5.45
C VAL A 336 28.03 15.51 -6.93
N ASP A 337 29.29 15.46 -7.36
CA ASP A 337 29.68 15.72 -8.74
C ASP A 337 29.23 14.59 -9.70
N SER A 338 29.26 13.33 -9.23
CA SER A 338 28.87 12.17 -10.05
C SER A 338 27.80 11.33 -9.37
N MET A 339 26.61 11.31 -9.97
CA MET A 339 25.52 10.41 -9.56
C MET A 339 25.86 8.92 -9.78
N ALA A 340 26.91 8.59 -10.55
CA ALA A 340 27.35 7.22 -10.74
C ALA A 340 27.97 6.60 -9.47
N ASN A 341 28.35 7.46 -8.49
CA ASN A 341 28.86 7.03 -7.19
C ASN A 341 27.75 6.59 -6.23
N TRP A 342 26.50 6.57 -6.70
CA TRP A 342 25.33 6.08 -5.97
C TRP A 342 24.71 4.92 -6.72
N VAL A 343 24.36 3.86 -6.01
CA VAL A 343 23.75 2.65 -6.55
C VAL A 343 22.45 2.32 -5.83
N HIS A 344 21.50 1.71 -6.55
CA HIS A 344 20.32 1.11 -5.93
C HIS A 344 20.69 -0.23 -5.29
N HIS A 345 20.49 -0.38 -3.97
CA HIS A 345 20.74 -1.66 -3.28
C HIS A 345 19.48 -2.51 -3.08
N THR A 346 18.29 -1.94 -3.27
CA THR A 346 17.04 -2.71 -3.34
C THR A 346 16.72 -3.13 -4.77
N GLN A 347 16.15 -4.33 -4.94
CA GLN A 347 15.73 -4.82 -6.25
C GLN A 347 14.65 -3.95 -6.89
N HIS A 348 14.71 -3.80 -8.21
CA HIS A 348 13.74 -3.00 -8.95
C HIS A 348 12.44 -3.78 -9.17
N ILE A 349 11.31 -3.19 -8.77
CA ILE A 349 9.99 -3.80 -9.01
C ILE A 349 9.58 -3.57 -10.47
N LEU A 350 9.51 -4.66 -11.25
CA LEU A 350 9.14 -4.65 -12.65
C LEU A 350 7.73 -4.05 -12.90
N PRO A 351 7.47 -3.47 -14.09
CA PRO A 351 6.14 -3.00 -14.50
C PRO A 351 5.09 -4.13 -14.48
N GLN A 352 5.50 -5.30 -14.93
CA GLN A 352 4.80 -6.58 -14.79
C GLN A 352 5.29 -7.18 -13.47
N VAL A 353 4.45 -7.22 -12.44
CA VAL A 353 4.89 -7.86 -11.21
C VAL A 353 4.87 -9.38 -11.47
N THR A 354 6.08 -9.94 -11.54
CA THR A 354 6.53 -11.32 -11.79
C THR A 354 6.07 -12.01 -13.09
N ASP A 355 7.00 -12.06 -14.05
CA ASP A 355 7.16 -13.15 -15.00
C ASP A 355 8.63 -13.61 -14.88
N GLY A 356 8.86 -14.93 -14.85
CA GLY A 356 10.18 -15.51 -15.17
C GLY A 356 11.18 -15.77 -14.05
N ARG A 357 10.85 -16.55 -13.02
CA ARG A 357 11.91 -17.38 -12.37
C ARG A 357 11.44 -18.73 -11.84
N LYS A 358 10.23 -18.85 -11.29
CA LYS A 358 9.73 -20.13 -10.76
C LYS A 358 9.08 -21.05 -11.81
N GLU A 359 8.51 -20.51 -12.89
CA GLU A 359 7.79 -21.35 -13.87
C GLU A 359 8.70 -22.06 -14.89
N GLU A 360 9.95 -21.62 -15.07
CA GLU A 360 10.88 -22.26 -16.01
C GLU A 360 11.44 -23.59 -15.49
N ARG A 361 11.49 -23.80 -14.15
CA ARG A 361 12.04 -25.03 -13.56
C ARG A 361 11.16 -26.27 -13.77
N LEU A 362 9.88 -26.09 -14.08
CA LEU A 362 8.93 -27.21 -14.27
C LEU A 362 8.72 -27.61 -15.74
N ARG A 363 9.22 -26.85 -16.72
CA ARG A 363 9.04 -27.18 -18.15
C ARG A 363 10.28 -27.75 -18.84
N VAL A 364 11.45 -27.72 -18.20
CA VAL A 364 12.72 -28.21 -18.81
C VAL A 364 12.95 -29.73 -18.63
N GLY A 365 12.01 -30.44 -17.99
CA GLY A 365 12.14 -31.89 -17.73
C GLY A 365 11.81 -32.83 -18.90
N GLU A 366 11.10 -32.37 -19.94
CA GLU A 366 10.64 -33.25 -21.02
C GLU A 366 10.68 -32.53 -22.37
N GLN A 367 11.84 -32.60 -23.04
CA GLN A 367 11.93 -32.95 -24.47
C GLN A 367 13.40 -32.98 -24.89
N SER A 368 13.88 -34.20 -25.06
CA SER A 368 15.14 -34.54 -25.71
C SER A 368 14.95 -34.63 -27.23
N GLU A 369 16.04 -34.28 -27.93
CA GLU A 369 16.48 -34.74 -29.27
C GLU A 369 16.13 -33.92 -30.54
N ASP A 370 17.23 -33.58 -31.25
CA ASP A 370 17.40 -33.28 -32.69
C ASP A 370 16.85 -31.94 -33.25
N VAL A 371 17.54 -31.12 -34.05
CA VAL A 371 18.75 -31.25 -34.88
C VAL A 371 19.31 -29.86 -35.29
N ASN A 372 20.65 -29.77 -35.36
CA ASN A 372 21.53 -29.02 -36.29
C ASN A 372 21.24 -27.57 -36.76
N ALA A 373 22.21 -26.71 -36.41
CA ALA A 373 23.04 -25.84 -37.28
C ALA A 373 22.42 -25.12 -38.49
N ASP A 374 22.46 -23.78 -38.48
CA ASP A 374 23.26 -23.05 -39.46
C ASP A 374 23.48 -21.57 -39.07
N PHE A 375 24.74 -21.16 -39.23
CA PHE A 375 25.34 -19.90 -38.88
C PHE A 375 25.40 -19.00 -40.12
N HIS A 376 24.93 -17.76 -40.07
CA HIS A 376 25.45 -16.71 -40.96
C HIS A 376 25.36 -15.30 -40.36
N GLU A 377 26.54 -14.75 -40.17
CA GLU A 377 26.90 -13.39 -39.76
C GLU A 377 26.68 -12.38 -40.92
N SER A 378 26.14 -11.19 -40.63
CA SER A 378 26.63 -9.90 -41.18
C SER A 378 25.83 -8.66 -40.72
N GLY A 379 26.53 -7.76 -40.02
CA GLY A 379 26.77 -6.38 -40.52
C GLY A 379 25.69 -5.29 -40.44
N ALA A 380 25.93 -4.36 -39.49
CA ALA A 380 25.83 -2.89 -39.62
C ALA A 380 24.55 -2.12 -39.21
N CYS A 381 24.75 -1.28 -38.18
CA CYS A 381 24.06 -0.02 -37.79
C CYS A 381 23.67 0.88 -38.98
N ARG A 382 22.65 1.77 -38.98
CA ARG A 382 22.16 2.73 -37.96
C ARG A 382 20.88 3.47 -38.51
N PRO A 383 20.31 4.52 -37.85
CA PRO A 383 18.98 4.53 -37.25
C PRO A 383 17.93 5.37 -38.02
N SER A 384 16.63 5.10 -37.82
CA SER A 384 15.58 6.07 -38.16
C SER A 384 14.37 5.93 -37.24
N SER A 385 14.13 7.02 -36.48
CA SER A 385 12.83 7.61 -36.15
C SER A 385 11.64 6.70 -35.76
N GLU A 386 11.25 6.84 -34.49
CA GLU A 386 9.86 6.82 -33.99
C GLU A 386 9.09 5.48 -33.99
N PRO A 387 9.13 4.70 -32.88
CA PRO A 387 8.39 3.45 -32.75
C PRO A 387 6.97 3.58 -32.15
N TRP A 388 6.46 4.79 -31.84
CA TRP A 388 5.22 4.89 -31.06
C TRP A 388 3.94 4.60 -31.86
N PHE A 389 3.97 4.72 -33.19
CA PHE A 389 2.78 4.55 -34.03
C PHE A 389 2.42 3.11 -34.41
N LYS A 390 3.27 2.11 -34.12
CA LYS A 390 3.05 0.72 -34.55
C LYS A 390 2.38 -0.19 -33.51
N LEU A 391 2.06 0.35 -32.32
CA LEU A 391 1.47 -0.42 -31.20
C LEU A 391 -0.06 -0.31 -31.10
N MET A 392 -0.77 0.04 -32.17
CA MET A 392 -2.24 0.05 -32.18
C MET A 392 -2.86 -0.83 -33.29
N ALA A 393 -2.07 -1.63 -34.01
CA ALA A 393 -2.56 -2.35 -35.20
C ALA A 393 -2.48 -3.88 -35.13
N ASN A 394 -2.18 -4.48 -33.98
CA ASN A 394 -2.23 -5.94 -33.80
C ASN A 394 -3.19 -6.28 -32.66
N VAL A 395 -4.49 -6.13 -32.94
CA VAL A 395 -5.57 -6.83 -32.25
C VAL A 395 -5.75 -8.13 -33.03
N GLU A 396 -5.78 -9.26 -32.32
CA GLU A 396 -5.81 -10.65 -32.81
C GLU A 396 -4.42 -11.27 -33.07
N GLY A 397 -3.98 -12.08 -32.11
CA GLY A 397 -2.74 -12.84 -32.17
C GLY A 397 -1.99 -12.76 -30.84
N GLU A 398 -1.94 -13.89 -30.14
CA GLU A 398 -1.19 -14.17 -28.91
C GLU A 398 -0.03 -13.20 -28.63
N SER A 399 -0.17 -12.43 -27.55
CA SER A 399 0.87 -11.50 -27.10
C SER A 399 2.07 -12.30 -26.60
N GLN A 400 3.04 -12.54 -27.49
CA GLN A 400 4.40 -12.93 -27.10
C GLN A 400 4.95 -11.79 -26.24
N ARG A 401 4.88 -11.97 -24.91
CA ARG A 401 5.45 -11.03 -23.94
C ARG A 401 6.96 -11.24 -23.92
N HIS A 402 7.74 -10.25 -24.35
CA HIS A 402 9.19 -10.29 -24.22
C HIS A 402 9.59 -10.32 -22.73
N PRO A 403 10.58 -11.14 -22.32
CA PRO A 403 11.11 -11.12 -20.96
C PRO A 403 11.60 -9.72 -20.59
N CYS A 404 10.95 -9.10 -19.61
CA CYS A 404 11.32 -7.79 -19.11
C CYS A 404 12.47 -7.95 -18.11
N GLN A 405 13.71 -8.09 -18.56
CA GLN A 405 14.84 -8.19 -17.63
C GLN A 405 15.10 -6.83 -16.97
N GLY A 406 14.83 -6.76 -15.66
CA GLY A 406 15.09 -5.57 -14.84
C GLY A 406 16.59 -5.32 -14.66
N PRO A 407 17.01 -4.08 -14.37
CA PRO A 407 18.39 -3.82 -13.98
C PRO A 407 18.73 -4.63 -12.73
N SER A 408 19.90 -5.29 -12.74
CA SER A 408 20.43 -6.04 -11.59
C SER A 408 20.58 -5.15 -10.35
N GLY A 409 20.66 -5.75 -9.15
CA GLY A 409 20.98 -5.03 -7.92
C GLY A 409 22.32 -4.28 -8.03
N LEU A 410 22.50 -3.22 -7.24
CA LEU A 410 23.71 -2.39 -7.20
C LEU A 410 24.05 -1.66 -8.51
N MET A 411 23.04 -1.34 -9.32
CA MET A 411 23.21 -0.53 -10.52
C MET A 411 23.38 0.96 -10.18
N PRO A 412 24.33 1.67 -10.81
CA PRO A 412 24.48 3.13 -10.69
C PRO A 412 23.19 3.88 -11.03
N LEU A 413 22.96 5.00 -10.36
CA LEU A 413 21.79 5.83 -10.63
C LEU A 413 21.79 6.28 -12.10
N ARG A 414 20.65 6.09 -12.76
CA ARG A 414 20.45 6.56 -14.13
C ARG A 414 20.56 8.08 -14.18
N THR A 415 21.51 8.57 -14.95
CA THR A 415 21.72 10.00 -15.25
C THR A 415 20.81 10.53 -16.36
N GLY A 416 20.02 9.66 -17.00
CA GLY A 416 19.06 10.06 -18.04
C GLY A 416 17.85 10.82 -17.49
N GLU A 417 17.32 11.75 -18.27
CA GLU A 417 16.10 12.48 -17.91
C GLU A 417 14.89 11.56 -17.99
N ILE A 418 14.09 11.55 -16.92
CA ILE A 418 12.78 10.90 -16.87
C ILE A 418 11.77 12.04 -16.87
N MET A 419 10.88 12.09 -17.87
CA MET A 419 9.88 13.17 -18.00
C MET A 419 10.51 14.58 -18.03
N HIS A 420 11.60 14.75 -18.80
CA HIS A 420 12.35 16.01 -18.93
C HIS A 420 12.94 16.56 -17.62
N MET A 421 13.16 15.68 -16.63
CA MET A 421 13.87 16.03 -15.40
C MET A 421 14.85 14.95 -14.99
N ALA A 422 15.95 15.35 -14.34
CA ALA A 422 16.82 14.40 -13.68
C ALA A 422 16.04 13.72 -12.53
N PRO A 423 16.08 12.38 -12.40
CA PRO A 423 15.36 11.66 -11.35
C PRO A 423 15.88 11.96 -9.94
N TRP A 424 17.12 12.43 -9.84
CA TRP A 424 17.82 12.69 -8.59
C TRP A 424 18.49 14.06 -8.64
N THR A 425 18.69 14.66 -7.46
CA THR A 425 19.49 15.88 -7.30
C THR A 425 20.39 15.72 -6.09
N ALA A 426 21.71 15.82 -6.31
CA ALA A 426 22.70 15.84 -5.24
C ALA A 426 23.09 17.28 -4.87
N ARG A 427 23.38 17.52 -3.60
CA ARG A 427 23.91 18.77 -3.09
C ARG A 427 24.74 18.56 -1.83
N LEU A 428 25.60 19.52 -1.51
CA LEU A 428 26.24 19.59 -0.20
C LEU A 428 25.29 20.20 0.83
N SER A 429 25.40 19.76 2.08
CA SER A 429 24.74 20.42 3.21
C SER A 429 25.20 21.87 3.38
N CYS A 430 26.52 22.10 3.32
CA CYS A 430 27.15 23.40 3.42
C CYS A 430 28.21 23.58 2.34
N THR A 431 28.06 24.62 1.51
CA THR A 431 29.02 24.97 0.45
C THR A 431 30.21 25.77 0.98
N LEU A 432 30.07 26.44 2.12
CA LEU A 432 31.11 27.29 2.71
C LEU A 432 32.22 26.50 3.40
N SER A 433 31.90 25.30 3.92
CA SER A 433 32.89 24.40 4.53
C SER A 433 32.66 22.96 4.05
N PRO A 434 33.16 22.61 2.85
CA PRO A 434 33.01 21.27 2.29
C PRO A 434 33.69 20.16 3.09
N GLN A 435 34.61 20.50 4.00
CA GLN A 435 35.35 19.55 4.83
C GLN A 435 34.47 18.89 5.91
N TYR A 436 33.46 19.61 6.39
CA TYR A 436 32.50 19.13 7.39
C TYR A 436 31.10 18.95 6.80
N SER A 437 30.98 19.01 5.48
CA SER A 437 29.69 18.86 4.81
C SER A 437 29.35 17.40 4.59
N VAL A 438 28.07 17.18 4.29
CA VAL A 438 27.48 15.88 4.01
C VAL A 438 26.92 15.92 2.60
N ALA A 439 27.02 14.81 1.87
CA ALA A 439 26.45 14.67 0.54
C ALA A 439 24.98 14.30 0.74
N VAL A 440 24.10 15.08 0.15
CA VAL A 440 22.66 14.91 0.28
C VAL A 440 22.08 14.66 -1.09
N VAL A 441 21.41 13.55 -1.25
CA VAL A 441 20.72 13.18 -2.49
C VAL A 441 19.23 13.17 -2.23
N ARG A 442 18.46 13.86 -3.07
CA ARG A 442 17.00 13.85 -3.03
C ARG A 442 16.43 13.20 -4.29
N SER A 443 15.34 12.45 -4.13
CA SER A 443 14.57 11.95 -5.27
C SER A 443 13.63 13.05 -5.78
N ASN A 444 13.66 13.31 -7.08
CA ASN A 444 12.68 14.18 -7.73
C ASN A 444 11.42 13.41 -8.13
N LEU A 445 11.53 12.08 -8.35
CA LEU A 445 10.39 11.21 -8.64
C LEU A 445 9.55 10.90 -7.40
N TRP A 446 10.18 10.82 -6.22
CA TRP A 446 9.49 10.60 -4.94
C TRP A 446 9.84 11.73 -3.99
N PRO A 447 9.13 12.87 -4.07
CA PRO A 447 9.33 13.99 -3.16
C PRO A 447 9.16 13.52 -1.71
N GLY A 448 10.18 13.77 -0.90
CA GLY A 448 10.27 13.29 0.47
C GLY A 448 11.31 12.19 0.69
N ALA A 449 11.81 11.55 -0.36
CA ALA A 449 12.91 10.58 -0.25
C ALA A 449 14.27 11.28 -0.29
N TYR A 450 15.07 11.06 0.75
CA TYR A 450 16.41 11.62 0.88
C TYR A 450 17.41 10.54 1.32
N ALA A 451 18.63 10.68 0.85
CA ALA A 451 19.78 9.93 1.31
C ALA A 451 20.89 10.89 1.71
N TYR A 452 21.64 10.54 2.76
CA TYR A 452 22.89 11.23 3.07
C TYR A 452 24.07 10.26 3.01
N ALA A 453 25.26 10.79 2.74
CA ALA A 453 26.52 10.07 2.91
C ALA A 453 27.64 10.99 3.42
N SER A 454 28.42 10.48 4.38
CA SER A 454 29.59 11.15 4.96
C SER A 454 30.61 10.11 5.40
N GLY A 455 31.75 10.04 4.70
CA GLY A 455 32.77 9.02 4.93
C GLY A 455 32.21 7.62 4.73
N LYS A 456 32.26 6.79 5.78
CA LYS A 456 31.71 5.41 5.79
C LYS A 456 30.23 5.32 6.18
N LYS A 457 29.59 6.45 6.52
CA LYS A 457 28.21 6.46 7.02
C LYS A 457 27.27 6.94 5.93
N PHE A 458 26.15 6.26 5.75
CA PHE A 458 25.07 6.67 4.88
C PHE A 458 23.73 6.21 5.47
N GLU A 459 22.64 6.83 5.06
CA GLU A 459 21.29 6.40 5.44
C GLU A 459 20.27 6.94 4.45
N ASN A 460 19.13 6.24 4.31
CA ASN A 460 17.98 6.70 3.54
C ASN A 460 16.78 6.96 4.47
N ILE A 461 16.00 7.99 4.18
CA ILE A 461 14.77 8.31 4.90
C ILE A 461 13.70 8.80 3.92
N TYR A 462 12.45 8.43 4.19
CA TYR A 462 11.30 9.01 3.50
C TYR A 462 10.44 9.86 4.43
N ILE A 463 10.21 11.13 4.10
CA ILE A 463 9.27 12.01 4.81
C ILE A 463 8.39 12.72 3.79
N GLY A 464 7.12 12.31 3.66
CA GLY A 464 6.22 12.90 2.67
C GLY A 464 4.86 12.24 2.57
N TRP A 465 4.12 12.57 1.52
CA TRP A 465 2.73 12.13 1.31
C TRP A 465 2.58 10.75 0.66
N GLY A 466 3.68 10.08 0.30
CA GLY A 466 3.67 8.81 -0.41
C GLY A 466 3.19 8.92 -1.86
N HIS A 467 3.31 10.09 -2.49
CA HIS A 467 2.90 10.30 -3.88
C HIS A 467 4.11 10.39 -4.81
N LYS A 468 4.06 9.66 -5.91
CA LYS A 468 5.01 9.80 -7.01
C LYS A 468 4.78 11.13 -7.72
N TYR A 469 5.85 11.83 -8.03
CA TYR A 469 5.80 13.03 -8.84
C TYR A 469 5.30 12.70 -10.25
N SER A 470 4.37 13.51 -10.74
CA SER A 470 3.85 13.47 -12.10
C SER A 470 3.75 14.91 -12.61
N PRO A 471 4.36 15.24 -13.77
CA PRO A 471 4.20 16.56 -14.38
C PRO A 471 2.78 16.75 -14.93
N GLU A 472 2.11 15.66 -15.31
CA GLU A 472 0.73 15.66 -15.79
C GLU A 472 -0.26 15.52 -14.64
N ASN A 473 -1.45 16.10 -14.82
CA ASN A 473 -2.57 15.89 -13.92
C ASN A 473 -2.93 14.39 -13.92
N PHE A 474 -3.27 13.88 -12.75
CA PHE A 474 -3.71 12.50 -12.62
C PHE A 474 -4.98 12.29 -13.45
N ASN A 475 -4.89 11.42 -14.46
CA ASN A 475 -6.04 11.02 -15.27
C ASN A 475 -6.61 9.71 -14.72
N PRO A 476 -7.85 9.68 -14.21
CA PRO A 476 -8.46 8.45 -13.70
C PRO A 476 -8.55 7.39 -14.81
N SER A 477 -8.47 6.12 -14.41
CA SER A 477 -8.63 5.03 -15.37
C SER A 477 -10.03 5.04 -15.98
N LEU A 478 -10.13 4.75 -17.27
CA LEU A 478 -11.42 4.60 -17.94
C LEU A 478 -12.08 3.25 -17.56
N PRO A 479 -13.42 3.18 -17.54
CA PRO A 479 -14.15 1.92 -17.44
C PRO A 479 -13.59 0.86 -18.39
N ALA A 480 -13.65 -0.41 -17.97
CA ALA A 480 -13.25 -1.52 -18.82
C ALA A 480 -14.04 -1.46 -20.14
N PRO A 481 -13.42 -1.81 -21.28
CA PRO A 481 -14.13 -1.91 -22.55
C PRO A 481 -15.35 -2.83 -22.40
N ILE A 482 -16.44 -2.44 -23.06
CA ILE A 482 -17.63 -3.28 -23.15
C ILE A 482 -17.24 -4.57 -23.84
N GLN A 483 -17.67 -5.71 -23.30
CA GLN A 483 -17.42 -6.99 -23.92
C GLN A 483 -18.17 -7.08 -25.25
N HIS A 484 -17.51 -7.63 -26.27
CA HIS A 484 -18.18 -7.91 -27.53
C HIS A 484 -19.16 -9.05 -27.33
N GLU A 485 -20.32 -8.94 -27.99
CA GLU A 485 -21.29 -10.02 -28.09
C GLU A 485 -20.66 -11.23 -28.79
N TYR A 486 -21.27 -12.42 -28.60
CA TYR A 486 -20.83 -13.63 -29.28
C TYR A 486 -20.79 -13.37 -30.80
N PRO A 487 -19.68 -13.64 -31.50
CA PRO A 487 -19.60 -13.41 -32.93
C PRO A 487 -20.71 -14.17 -33.65
N SER A 488 -21.50 -13.48 -34.49
CA SER A 488 -22.50 -14.13 -35.33
C SER A 488 -21.80 -15.05 -36.33
N GLY A 489 -21.70 -16.33 -35.98
CA GLY A 489 -21.11 -17.38 -36.79
C GLY A 489 -22.17 -18.11 -37.63
N PRO A 490 -21.76 -19.10 -38.44
CA PRO A 490 -22.70 -20.00 -39.13
C PRO A 490 -23.58 -20.81 -38.16
N ASP A 491 -23.19 -20.89 -36.88
CA ASP A 491 -23.92 -21.59 -35.82
C ASP A 491 -25.02 -20.72 -35.16
N THR A 492 -25.04 -19.41 -35.42
CA THR A 492 -26.13 -18.52 -34.96
C THR A 492 -27.13 -18.33 -36.10
N ILE A 493 -28.15 -19.18 -36.16
CA ILE A 493 -29.24 -19.05 -37.12
C ILE A 493 -30.37 -18.26 -36.46
N GLU A 494 -30.65 -17.06 -36.98
CA GLU A 494 -31.83 -16.30 -36.59
C GLU A 494 -33.08 -17.08 -37.04
N MET A 495 -33.79 -17.67 -36.09
CA MET A 495 -35.07 -18.33 -36.34
C MET A 495 -36.21 -17.29 -36.31
N SER A 496 -37.15 -17.43 -37.24
CA SER A 496 -38.38 -16.63 -37.22
C SER A 496 -39.16 -16.87 -35.93
N ASP A 497 -39.70 -15.82 -35.33
CA ASP A 497 -40.61 -15.94 -34.18
C ASP A 497 -41.74 -16.93 -34.50
N PRO A 498 -42.07 -17.87 -33.58
CA PRO A 498 -43.13 -18.84 -33.80
C PRO A 498 -44.47 -18.12 -34.01
N THR A 499 -45.31 -18.67 -34.87
CA THR A 499 -46.65 -18.14 -35.07
C THR A 499 -47.53 -18.44 -33.84
N VAL A 500 -48.58 -17.64 -33.63
CA VAL A 500 -49.51 -17.81 -32.49
C VAL A 500 -50.13 -19.21 -32.46
N GLU A 501 -50.29 -19.85 -33.63
CA GLU A 501 -50.82 -21.21 -33.75
C GLU A 501 -49.80 -22.26 -33.27
N GLU A 502 -48.52 -22.07 -33.56
CA GLU A 502 -47.42 -22.94 -33.12
C GLU A 502 -47.16 -22.79 -31.61
N GLU A 503 -47.26 -21.58 -31.06
CA GLU A 503 -47.17 -21.32 -29.61
C GLU A 503 -48.31 -22.02 -28.84
N GLN A 504 -49.53 -21.97 -29.37
CA GLN A 504 -50.68 -22.66 -28.78
C GLN A 504 -50.55 -24.17 -28.85
N ALA A 505 -50.02 -24.70 -29.96
CA ALA A 505 -49.77 -26.14 -30.13
C ALA A 505 -48.68 -26.63 -29.18
N LEU A 506 -47.58 -25.88 -29.02
CA LEU A 506 -46.52 -26.20 -28.07
C LEU A 506 -47.04 -26.20 -26.63
N LYS A 507 -47.85 -25.20 -26.27
CA LYS A 507 -48.44 -25.08 -24.94
C LYS A 507 -49.39 -26.25 -24.64
N ALA A 508 -50.22 -26.63 -25.61
CA ALA A 508 -51.10 -27.79 -25.47
C ALA A 508 -50.33 -29.11 -25.37
N ALA A 509 -49.22 -29.25 -26.12
CA ALA A 509 -48.35 -30.41 -26.03
C ALA A 509 -47.64 -30.49 -24.67
N GLN A 510 -47.17 -29.37 -24.12
CA GLN A 510 -46.61 -29.31 -22.76
C GLN A 510 -47.66 -29.65 -21.70
N GLU A 511 -48.88 -29.15 -21.82
CA GLU A 511 -49.98 -29.44 -20.90
C GLU A 511 -50.39 -30.92 -20.98
N GLN A 512 -50.38 -31.53 -22.16
CA GLN A 512 -50.59 -32.96 -22.34
C GLN A 512 -49.44 -33.82 -21.79
N ALA A 513 -48.20 -33.39 -21.97
CA ALA A 513 -47.04 -34.09 -21.40
C ALA A 513 -47.01 -34.01 -19.88
N LEU A 514 -47.37 -32.86 -19.30
CA LEU A 514 -47.56 -32.69 -17.86
C LEU A 514 -48.70 -33.56 -17.34
N ALA A 515 -49.84 -33.59 -18.03
CA ALA A 515 -50.95 -34.44 -17.64
C ALA A 515 -50.62 -35.94 -17.75
N ALA A 516 -49.83 -36.35 -18.75
CA ALA A 516 -49.37 -37.73 -18.89
C ALA A 516 -48.34 -38.10 -17.81
N ALA A 517 -47.45 -37.17 -17.43
CA ALA A 517 -46.52 -37.37 -16.32
C ALA A 517 -47.23 -37.40 -14.96
N GLU A 518 -48.28 -36.58 -14.76
CA GLU A 518 -49.14 -36.63 -13.56
C GLU A 518 -49.95 -37.93 -13.52
N GLU A 519 -50.44 -38.45 -14.65
CA GLU A 519 -51.10 -39.77 -14.71
C GLU A 519 -50.10 -40.92 -14.47
N GLU A 520 -48.87 -40.84 -14.98
CA GLU A 520 -47.81 -41.83 -14.67
C GLU A 520 -47.38 -41.78 -13.20
N GLU A 521 -47.27 -40.60 -12.56
CA GLU A 521 -47.02 -40.49 -11.12
C GLU A 521 -48.21 -41.00 -10.27
N GLU A 522 -49.46 -40.81 -10.71
CA GLU A 522 -50.64 -41.36 -10.03
C GLU A 522 -50.74 -42.89 -10.15
N ASP A 523 -50.37 -43.47 -11.30
CA ASP A 523 -50.33 -44.93 -11.51
C ASP A 523 -49.17 -45.59 -10.71
N GLU A 524 -48.02 -44.93 -10.54
CA GLU A 524 -46.92 -45.39 -9.68
C GLU A 524 -47.27 -45.36 -8.17
N GLU A 525 -48.08 -44.41 -7.71
CA GLU A 525 -48.58 -44.39 -6.33
C GLU A 525 -49.69 -45.44 -6.06
N GLU A 526 -50.46 -45.87 -7.07
CA GLU A 526 -51.47 -46.93 -6.91
C GLU A 526 -50.85 -48.35 -6.87
N ASP A 527 -49.67 -48.57 -7.48
CA ASP A 527 -48.98 -49.87 -7.48
C ASP A 527 -48.12 -50.14 -6.21
N GLU A 528 -47.79 -49.13 -5.39
CA GLU A 528 -47.12 -49.34 -4.09
C GLU A 528 -48.08 -49.82 -2.97
N ASP A 529 -49.39 -49.72 -3.16
CA ASP A 529 -50.42 -50.06 -2.16
C ASP A 529 -51.01 -51.49 -2.30
N GLU A 530 -50.67 -52.27 -3.35
CA GLU A 530 -51.15 -53.65 -3.53
C GLU A 530 -50.19 -54.78 -3.05
N ASP A 531 -48.97 -54.48 -2.58
CA ASP A 531 -48.01 -55.48 -2.06
C ASP A 531 -47.81 -55.46 -0.51
N GLN A 532 -48.84 -55.02 0.24
CA GLN A 532 -48.93 -55.19 1.69
C GLN A 532 -50.21 -55.96 2.09
N ASP A 533 -50.39 -57.18 1.59
CA ASP A 533 -51.15 -58.23 2.30
C ASP A 533 -50.95 -59.60 1.60
N ASP A 534 -49.82 -60.28 1.91
CA ASP A 534 -49.75 -61.76 2.00
C ASP A 534 -48.57 -62.25 2.87
#